data_AF-A0A8T6YR89-F1
#
_entry.id   AF-A0A8T6YR89-F1
#
_cell.length_a   1.000
_cell.length_b   1.000
_cell.length_c   1.000
_cell.angle_alpha   90.00
_cell.angle_beta   90.00
_cell.angle_gamma   90.00
#
_symmetry.space_group_name_H-M   'P 1'
#
loop_
_entity.id
_entity.type
_entity.pdbx_description
1 polymer ?
#
loop_
_entity_poly.entity_id
_entity_poly.type
_entity_poly.pdbx_seq_one_letter_code
_entity_poly.pdbx_strand_id
1 'polypeptide(L)'
;MATQTIQGDTLEVLATLPENQFDGACYSPPYYRQLSYGFPQEHGREPTLEEYLRTQANVLRHLACCTKRGATVFLNVADTSNNYSGIRNKKQRKIEPAAIGKRGDR
;
A
#
# COMPACT_ATOMS: atom_id res chain seq x y z
N MET A 1 -22.16 19.05 0.47
CA MET A 1 -21.42 17.78 0.33
C MET A 1 -21.43 17.11 1.70
N ALA A 2 -21.98 15.90 1.80
CA ALA A 2 -21.94 15.12 3.03
C ALA A 2 -20.77 14.14 2.96
N THR A 3 -19.96 14.09 4.02
CA THR A 3 -18.84 13.16 4.15
C THR A 3 -19.12 12.25 5.34
N GLN A 4 -18.87 10.95 5.18
CA GLN A 4 -19.02 9.97 6.24
C GLN A 4 -17.69 9.24 6.44
N THR A 5 -17.28 9.10 7.69
CA THR A 5 -16.15 8.25 8.10
C THR A 5 -16.70 7.09 8.90
N ILE A 6 -16.30 5.87 8.55
CA ILE A 6 -16.70 4.66 9.25
C ILE A 6 -15.42 4.02 9.80
N GLN A 7 -15.37 3.80 11.11
CA GLN A 7 -14.27 3.12 11.77
C GLN A 7 -14.61 1.63 11.91
N GLY A 8 -13.68 0.76 11.50
CA GLY A 8 -13.79 -0.68 11.69
C GLY A 8 -12.77 -1.44 10.85
N ASP A 9 -12.76 -2.77 10.97
CA ASP A 9 -12.06 -3.60 10.00
C ASP A 9 -12.70 -3.42 8.62
N THR A 10 -11.87 -3.33 7.59
CA THR A 10 -12.35 -3.00 6.24
C THR A 10 -13.29 -4.07 5.68
N LEU A 11 -13.04 -5.35 5.93
CA LEU A 11 -13.91 -6.43 5.44
C LEU A 11 -15.25 -6.43 6.16
N GLU A 12 -15.24 -6.21 7.48
CA GLU A 12 -16.45 -6.12 8.28
C GLU A 12 -17.31 -4.92 7.85
N VAL A 13 -16.70 -3.74 7.68
CA VAL A 13 -17.41 -2.54 7.25
C VAL A 13 -18.00 -2.73 5.86
N LEU A 14 -17.20 -3.18 4.88
CA LEU A 14 -17.69 -3.38 3.51
C LEU A 14 -18.85 -4.40 3.43
N ALA A 15 -18.88 -5.40 4.30
CA ALA A 15 -19.98 -6.38 4.37
C ALA A 15 -21.32 -5.77 4.84
N THR A 16 -21.29 -4.60 5.49
CA THR A 16 -22.50 -3.88 5.93
C THR A 16 -22.96 -2.83 4.92
N LEU A 17 -22.15 -2.53 3.91
CA LEU A 17 -22.49 -1.54 2.91
C LEU A 17 -23.51 -2.09 1.91
N PRO A 18 -24.40 -1.24 1.39
CA PRO A 18 -25.35 -1.62 0.35
C PRO A 18 -24.64 -2.00 -0.95
N GLU A 19 -25.21 -2.98 -1.65
CA GLU A 19 -24.74 -3.44 -2.95
C GLU A 19 -25.00 -2.39 -4.04
N ASN A 20 -24.17 -2.36 -5.09
CA ASN A 20 -24.36 -1.52 -6.29
C ASN A 20 -24.63 -0.02 -6.03
N GLN A 21 -24.08 0.55 -4.95
CA GLN A 21 -24.35 1.93 -4.55
C GLN A 21 -23.26 2.91 -4.98
N PHE A 22 -21.99 2.51 -4.97
CA PHE A 22 -20.87 3.42 -5.17
C PHE A 22 -20.45 3.51 -6.65
N ASP A 23 -20.13 4.73 -7.13
CA ASP A 23 -19.70 4.98 -8.51
C ASP A 23 -18.21 4.68 -8.75
N GLY A 24 -17.44 4.45 -7.69
CA GLY A 24 -16.04 4.08 -7.74
C GLY A 24 -15.43 3.93 -6.34
N ALA A 25 -14.19 3.46 -6.28
CA ALA A 25 -13.45 3.33 -5.02
C ALA A 25 -11.96 3.63 -5.22
N CYS A 26 -11.32 4.14 -4.18
CA CYS A 26 -9.87 4.25 -4.08
C CYS A 26 -9.41 3.42 -2.89
N TYR A 27 -8.50 2.48 -3.13
CA TYR A 27 -8.01 1.56 -2.12
C TYR A 27 -6.48 1.55 -2.09
N SER A 28 -5.91 1.91 -0.95
CA SER A 28 -4.47 1.92 -0.69
C SER A 28 -4.17 1.08 0.57
N PRO A 29 -4.12 -0.26 0.44
CA PRO A 29 -3.84 -1.11 1.58
C PRO A 29 -2.46 -0.87 2.19
N PRO A 30 -2.22 -1.31 3.43
CA PRO A 30 -0.87 -1.46 3.95
C PRO A 30 -0.04 -2.33 2.99
N TYR A 31 1.16 -1.87 2.65
CA TYR A 31 2.04 -2.63 1.75
C TYR A 31 2.70 -3.76 2.51
N TYR A 32 2.82 -4.92 1.84
CA TYR A 32 3.30 -6.15 2.47
C TYR A 32 4.65 -5.93 3.17
N ARG A 33 4.65 -6.11 4.49
CA ARG A 33 5.80 -6.00 5.40
C ARG A 33 6.52 -4.65 5.39
N GLN A 34 5.91 -3.58 4.91
CA GLN A 34 6.57 -2.26 4.88
C GLN A 34 6.34 -1.43 6.14
N LEU A 35 5.21 -1.64 6.82
CA LEU A 35 4.83 -0.89 8.02
C LEU A 35 4.38 -1.86 9.13
N SER A 36 4.45 -1.39 10.37
CA SER A 36 3.86 -2.06 11.54
C SER A 36 3.16 -1.01 12.39
N TYR A 37 1.90 -1.26 12.68
CA TYR A 37 1.02 -0.47 13.52
C TYR A 37 0.89 -1.05 14.94
N GLY A 38 1.48 -2.22 15.19
CA GLY A 38 1.70 -2.73 16.55
C GLY A 38 0.47 -3.40 17.19
N PHE A 39 -0.45 -3.93 16.37
CA PHE A 39 -1.61 -4.69 16.87
C PHE A 39 -1.76 -6.03 16.13
N PRO A 40 -2.35 -7.06 16.76
CA PRO A 40 -2.26 -8.45 16.28
C PRO A 40 -2.92 -8.74 14.92
N GLN A 41 -3.90 -7.94 14.52
CA GLN A 41 -4.75 -8.14 13.34
C GLN A 41 -4.46 -7.09 12.25
N GLU A 42 -3.23 -6.59 12.21
CA GLU A 42 -2.86 -5.61 11.20
C GLU A 42 -2.68 -6.23 9.81
N HIS A 43 -3.36 -5.64 8.83
CA HIS A 43 -3.21 -6.00 7.43
C HIS A 43 -1.80 -5.63 6.95
N GLY A 44 -1.23 -6.41 6.04
CA GLY A 44 0.13 -6.20 5.52
C GLY A 44 1.23 -6.85 6.35
N ARG A 45 0.91 -7.58 7.43
CA ARG A 45 1.85 -8.40 8.22
C ARG A 45 1.56 -9.88 8.20
N GLU A 46 0.80 -10.31 7.21
CA GLU A 46 0.46 -11.71 7.02
C GLU A 46 1.74 -12.58 6.95
N PRO A 47 1.71 -13.80 7.50
CA PRO A 47 2.83 -14.73 7.49
C PRO A 47 3.48 -14.91 6.12
N THR A 48 2.65 -14.98 5.07
CA THR A 48 3.07 -15.20 3.68
C THR A 48 2.52 -14.13 2.74
N LEU A 49 3.20 -13.92 1.61
CA LEU A 49 2.72 -13.01 0.55
C LEU A 49 1.39 -13.49 -0.03
N GLU A 50 1.21 -14.81 -0.14
CA GLU A 50 -0.02 -15.44 -0.61
C GLU A 50 -1.20 -15.09 0.31
N GLU A 51 -1.02 -15.16 1.63
CA GLU A 51 -2.04 -14.75 2.59
C GLU A 51 -2.39 -13.27 2.48
N TYR A 52 -1.39 -12.40 2.33
CA TYR A 52 -1.61 -10.98 2.06
C TYR A 52 -2.46 -10.78 0.80
N LEU A 53 -2.06 -11.38 -0.33
CA LEU A 53 -2.78 -11.25 -1.59
C LEU A 53 -4.21 -11.78 -1.50
N ARG A 54 -4.46 -12.85 -0.72
CA ARG A 54 -5.81 -13.36 -0.45
C ARG A 54 -6.64 -12.34 0.31
N THR A 55 -6.10 -11.72 1.35
CA THR A 55 -6.75 -10.64 2.09
C THR A 55 -7.11 -9.48 1.15
N GLN A 56 -6.15 -9.03 0.32
CA GLN A 56 -6.38 -7.96 -0.65
C GLN A 56 -7.45 -8.31 -1.68
N ALA A 57 -7.42 -9.53 -2.21
CA ALA A 57 -8.42 -10.01 -3.16
C ALA A 57 -9.82 -10.07 -2.53
N ASN A 58 -9.92 -10.45 -1.25
CA ASN A 58 -11.20 -10.43 -0.53
C ASN A 58 -11.75 -9.02 -0.41
N VAL A 59 -10.92 -8.03 -0.03
CA VAL A 59 -11.36 -6.63 0.03
C VAL A 59 -11.85 -6.14 -1.33
N LEU A 60 -11.11 -6.44 -2.41
CA LEU A 60 -11.51 -6.06 -3.76
C LEU A 60 -12.82 -6.71 -4.22
N ARG A 61 -13.10 -7.96 -3.82
CA ARG A 61 -14.41 -8.60 -4.11
C ARG A 61 -15.56 -7.91 -3.40
N HIS A 62 -15.37 -7.53 -2.14
CA HIS A 62 -16.37 -6.77 -1.39
C HIS A 62 -16.59 -5.39 -2.00
N LEU A 63 -15.51 -4.69 -2.40
CA LEU A 63 -15.61 -3.43 -3.14
C LEU A 63 -16.39 -3.59 -4.43
N ALA A 64 -16.12 -4.65 -5.22
CA ALA A 64 -16.85 -4.91 -6.45
C ALA A 64 -18.36 -5.12 -6.21
N CYS A 65 -18.75 -5.71 -5.08
CA CYS A 65 -20.16 -5.90 -4.71
C CYS A 65 -20.87 -4.59 -4.37
N CYS A 66 -20.21 -3.70 -3.63
CA CYS A 66 -20.81 -2.42 -3.24
C CYS A 66 -20.76 -1.36 -4.36
N THR A 67 -19.92 -1.53 -5.38
CA THR A 67 -19.85 -0.62 -6.53
C THR A 67 -20.83 -0.97 -7.65
N LYS A 68 -21.30 0.03 -8.39
CA LYS A 68 -22.16 -0.14 -9.57
C LYS A 68 -21.42 -0.85 -10.72
N ARG A 69 -22.18 -1.50 -11.61
CA ARG A 69 -21.65 -1.98 -12.89
C ARG A 69 -21.04 -0.82 -13.69
N GLY A 70 -19.76 -0.96 -14.06
CA GLY A 70 -19.00 0.07 -14.78
C GLY A 70 -18.27 1.08 -13.88
N ALA A 71 -18.36 0.93 -12.55
CA ALA A 71 -17.56 1.70 -11.62
C ALA A 71 -16.06 1.44 -11.81
N THR A 72 -15.24 2.42 -11.43
CA THR A 72 -13.78 2.31 -11.46
C THR A 72 -13.22 2.14 -10.05
N VAL A 73 -12.35 1.15 -9.87
CA VAL A 73 -11.61 0.92 -8.62
C VAL A 73 -10.14 1.22 -8.85
N PHE A 74 -9.59 2.19 -8.12
CA PHE A 74 -8.17 2.52 -8.11
C PHE A 74 -7.49 1.77 -6.96
N LEU A 75 -6.58 0.84 -7.29
CA LEU A 75 -5.73 0.15 -6.33
C LEU A 75 -4.33 0.76 -6.35
N ASN A 76 -3.87 1.23 -5.19
CA ASN A 76 -2.50 1.66 -4.99
C ASN A 76 -1.78 0.66 -4.09
N VAL A 77 -0.85 -0.10 -4.67
CA VAL A 77 -0.01 -1.05 -3.95
C VAL A 77 1.42 -0.98 -4.48
N ALA A 78 2.40 -1.01 -3.58
CA ALA A 78 3.80 -1.11 -3.97
C ALA A 78 4.43 -2.37 -3.38
N ASP A 79 5.48 -2.83 -4.05
CA ASP A 79 6.33 -3.92 -3.59
C ASP A 79 7.63 -3.35 -2.99
N THR A 80 8.27 -4.14 -2.12
CA THR A 80 9.50 -3.78 -1.41
C THR A 80 10.76 -4.23 -2.16
N SER A 81 10.67 -4.73 -3.39
CA SER A 81 11.78 -5.18 -4.24
C SER A 81 12.61 -4.01 -4.78
N ASN A 82 13.01 -3.09 -3.90
CA ASN A 82 14.20 -2.29 -4.10
C ASN A 82 15.49 -3.06 -3.72
N ASN A 83 15.46 -4.40 -3.70
CA ASN A 83 16.63 -5.21 -4.04
C ASN A 83 16.85 -5.22 -5.56
N TYR A 84 16.96 -4.01 -6.14
CA TYR A 84 17.52 -3.73 -7.45
C TYR A 84 19.04 -4.02 -7.48
N SER A 85 19.50 -5.06 -6.77
CA SER A 85 20.89 -5.50 -6.76
C SER A 85 21.29 -6.17 -8.08
N GLY A 86 20.31 -6.60 -8.88
CA GLY A 86 20.53 -7.20 -10.20
C GLY A 86 20.67 -6.21 -11.37
N ILE A 87 20.19 -4.96 -11.25
CA ILE A 87 20.21 -3.97 -12.36
C ILE A 87 21.22 -2.83 -12.09
N ARG A 88 21.64 -2.60 -10.84
CA ARG A 88 22.74 -1.67 -10.54
C ARG A 88 24.06 -2.42 -10.59
N ASN A 89 24.73 -2.37 -11.74
CA ASN A 89 26.16 -2.67 -11.81
C ASN A 89 26.90 -1.81 -10.77
N LYS A 90 27.39 -2.42 -9.68
CA LYS A 90 28.10 -1.77 -8.56
C LYS A 90 29.36 -0.99 -8.99
N LYS A 91 29.76 -1.03 -10.26
CA LYS A 91 30.96 -0.40 -10.81
C LYS A 91 30.81 1.08 -11.24
N GLN A 92 29.63 1.70 -11.15
CA GLN A 92 29.40 3.06 -11.67
C GLN A 92 29.10 4.15 -10.63
N ARG A 93 29.68 4.06 -9.44
CA ARG A 93 29.87 5.25 -8.58
C ARG A 93 31.30 5.31 -8.07
N LYS A 94 32.23 5.68 -8.96
CA LYS A 94 33.40 6.45 -8.52
C LYS A 94 32.92 7.86 -8.28
N ILE A 95 32.55 8.16 -7.05
CA ILE A 95 32.48 9.55 -6.60
C ILE A 95 33.91 9.83 -6.15
N GLU A 96 34.68 10.53 -6.98
CA GLU A 96 35.90 11.17 -6.52
C GLU A 96 35.50 12.07 -5.33
N PRO A 97 36.13 11.94 -4.15
CA PRO A 97 35.77 12.77 -3.02
C PRO A 97 36.03 14.23 -3.40
N ALA A 98 34.94 14.99 -3.57
CA ALA A 98 35.00 16.43 -3.71
C ALA A 98 35.77 16.98 -2.50
N ALA A 99 36.82 17.75 -2.80
CA ALA A 99 37.73 18.31 -1.82
C ALA A 99 36.98 18.88 -0.62
N ILE A 100 37.33 18.38 0.58
CA ILE A 100 36.95 18.99 1.86
C ILE A 100 37.58 20.38 1.88
N GLY A 101 36.79 21.39 1.51
CA GLY A 101 37.14 22.78 1.71
C GLY A 101 37.24 23.03 3.21
N LYS A 102 38.46 23.30 3.69
CA LYS A 102 38.73 23.73 5.06
C LYS A 102 37.86 24.96 5.36
N ARG A 103 36.90 24.84 6.28
CA ARG A 103 36.28 26.03 6.91
C ARG A 103 37.37 26.65 7.78
N GLY A 104 37.86 27.81 7.36
CA GLY A 104 38.74 28.64 8.16
C GLY A 104 37.97 29.29 9.30
N ASP A 105 38.62 29.39 10.45
CA ASP A 105 38.23 30.23 11.58
C ASP A 105 37.92 31.65 11.12
N ARG A 106 36.76 32.15 11.55
CA ARG A 106 36.51 33.55 11.90
C ARG A 106 35.19 33.65 12.66
#